data_AF-A0A2J6W7E6-F1
#
_entry.id   AF-A0A2J6W7E6-F1
#
_cell.length_a   1.000
_cell.length_b   1.000
_cell.length_c   1.000
_cell.angle_alpha   90.00
_cell.angle_beta   90.00
_cell.angle_gamma   90.00
#
_symmetry.space_group_name_H-M   'P 1'
#
loop_
_entity.id
_entity.type
_entity.pdbx_description
1 polymer ?
#
loop_
_entity_poly.entity_id
_entity_poly.type
_entity_poly.pdbx_seq_one_letter_code
_entity_poly.pdbx_strand_id
1 'polypeptide(L)'
;MIDFYKYISYHLLMNVLVLFIHITFACLWVGGMLFMVFVSSPYIRKTPFKDEAFQNIGKRFSNIGTLIGLPTLFITGLLNMHFLSVPYSSLLHPESVYQKTLQIKIHTFFLIVLISILHDFYFSPKAKNSKKYAKITRILGILNLILSLGIVFLASALRYNM
;
A
#
# COMPACT_ATOMS: atom_id res chain seq x y z
N MET A 1 -34.33 -10.95 -21.06
CA MET A 1 -33.36 -12.01 -20.66
C MET A 1 -31.92 -11.63 -21.04
N ILE A 2 -31.67 -11.20 -22.28
CA ILE A 2 -30.34 -10.75 -22.75
C ILE A 2 -29.81 -9.54 -21.96
N ASP A 3 -30.64 -8.52 -21.70
CA ASP A 3 -30.21 -7.31 -20.97
C ASP A 3 -29.85 -7.58 -19.50
N PHE A 4 -30.53 -8.53 -18.86
CA PHE A 4 -30.23 -8.96 -17.49
C PHE A 4 -28.88 -9.67 -17.39
N TYR A 5 -28.58 -10.56 -18.35
CA TYR A 5 -27.29 -11.24 -18.42
C TYR A 5 -26.15 -10.28 -18.73
N LYS A 6 -26.40 -9.29 -19.59
CA LYS A 6 -25.47 -8.22 -19.91
C LYS A 6 -25.19 -7.33 -18.69
N TYR A 7 -26.21 -6.97 -17.93
CA TYR A 7 -26.08 -6.20 -16.68
C TYR A 7 -25.24 -6.93 -15.63
N ILE A 8 -25.52 -8.22 -15.39
CA ILE A 8 -24.71 -9.07 -14.48
C ILE A 8 -23.26 -9.13 -14.95
N SER A 9 -23.04 -9.29 -16.26
CA SER A 9 -21.71 -9.36 -16.85
C SER A 9 -20.93 -8.05 -16.68
N TYR A 10 -21.58 -6.89 -16.86
CA TYR A 10 -20.95 -5.59 -16.63
C TYR A 10 -20.60 -5.37 -15.16
N HIS A 11 -21.50 -5.70 -14.25
CA HIS A 11 -21.24 -5.52 -12.82
C HIS A 11 -20.08 -6.42 -12.34
N LEU A 12 -20.03 -7.66 -12.83
CA LEU A 12 -18.92 -8.56 -12.56
C LEU A 12 -17.60 -8.03 -13.13
N LEU A 13 -17.61 -7.51 -14.36
CA LEU A 13 -16.44 -6.92 -14.99
C LEU A 13 -15.90 -5.73 -14.18
N MET A 14 -16.78 -4.85 -13.68
CA MET A 14 -16.37 -3.72 -12.84
C MET A 14 -15.73 -4.16 -11.53
N ASN A 15 -16.30 -5.16 -10.86
CA ASN A 15 -15.73 -5.73 -9.63
C ASN A 15 -14.31 -6.28 -9.89
N VAL A 16 -14.15 -7.04 -10.98
CA VAL A 16 -12.85 -7.62 -11.37
C VAL A 16 -11.84 -6.51 -11.70
N LEU A 17 -12.23 -5.48 -12.44
CA LEU A 17 -11.36 -4.36 -12.80
C LEU A 17 -10.87 -3.59 -11.57
N VAL A 18 -11.76 -3.29 -10.62
CA VAL A 18 -11.38 -2.57 -9.39
C VAL A 18 -10.43 -3.41 -8.54
N LEU A 19 -10.70 -4.71 -8.39
CA LEU A 19 -9.79 -5.61 -7.69
C LEU A 19 -8.44 -5.74 -8.42
N PHE A 20 -8.45 -5.85 -9.74
CA PHE A 20 -7.24 -5.91 -10.56
C PHE A 20 -6.36 -4.67 -10.38
N ILE A 21 -6.96 -3.47 -10.42
CA ILE A 21 -6.24 -2.22 -10.18
C ILE A 21 -5.69 -2.20 -8.75
N HIS A 22 -6.51 -2.56 -7.75
CA HIS A 22 -6.07 -2.61 -6.35
C HIS A 22 -4.83 -3.51 -6.16
N ILE A 23 -4.88 -4.74 -6.68
CA ILE A 23 -3.78 -5.70 -6.56
C ILE A 23 -2.55 -5.23 -7.34
N THR A 24 -2.73 -4.67 -8.54
CA THR A 24 -1.62 -4.16 -9.35
C THR A 24 -0.85 -3.06 -8.61
N PHE A 25 -1.56 -2.11 -8.00
CA PHE A 25 -0.93 -1.08 -7.19
C PHE A 25 -0.33 -1.61 -5.88
N ALA A 26 -0.95 -2.62 -5.27
CA ALA A 26 -0.39 -3.29 -4.11
C ALA A 26 0.94 -4.00 -4.47
N CYS A 27 0.99 -4.68 -5.61
CA CYS A 27 2.21 -5.30 -6.15
C CYS A 27 3.29 -4.25 -6.46
N LEU A 28 2.92 -3.14 -7.11
CA LEU A 28 3.86 -2.05 -7.39
C LEU A 28 4.47 -1.51 -6.10
N TRP A 29 3.65 -1.31 -5.08
CA TRP A 29 4.07 -0.65 -3.85
C TRP A 29 4.83 -1.60 -2.90
N VAL A 30 4.24 -2.74 -2.53
CA VAL A 30 4.87 -3.72 -1.64
C VAL A 30 6.05 -4.41 -2.34
N GLY A 31 5.88 -4.81 -3.60
CA GLY A 31 6.95 -5.37 -4.42
C GLY A 31 8.07 -4.38 -4.66
N GLY A 32 7.76 -3.10 -4.86
CA GLY A 32 8.76 -2.03 -4.98
C GLY A 32 9.59 -1.87 -3.71
N MET A 33 8.99 -1.94 -2.51
CA MET A 33 9.74 -1.92 -1.25
C MET A 33 10.63 -3.16 -1.09
N LEU A 34 10.12 -4.35 -1.42
CA LEU A 34 10.93 -5.58 -1.41
C LEU A 34 12.12 -5.46 -2.37
N PHE A 35 11.87 -5.00 -3.60
CA PHE A 35 12.93 -4.73 -4.58
C PHE A 35 13.96 -3.72 -4.07
N MET A 36 13.50 -2.65 -3.43
CA MET A 36 14.38 -1.64 -2.83
C MET A 36 15.27 -2.23 -1.74
N VAL A 37 14.74 -3.08 -0.87
CA VAL A 37 15.49 -3.69 0.24
C VAL A 37 16.45 -4.77 -0.24
N PHE A 38 15.99 -5.68 -1.10
CA PHE A 38 16.74 -6.88 -1.47
C PHE A 38 17.66 -6.72 -2.68
N VAL A 39 17.33 -5.83 -3.62
CA VAL A 39 18.05 -5.70 -4.89
C VAL A 39 18.73 -4.34 -5.00
N SER A 40 17.95 -3.26 -4.97
CA SER A 40 18.43 -1.91 -5.24
C SER A 40 19.41 -1.43 -4.16
N SER A 41 19.03 -1.50 -2.88
CA SER A 41 19.85 -0.99 -1.77
C SER A 41 21.22 -1.69 -1.66
N PRO A 42 21.32 -3.03 -1.70
CA PRO A 42 22.61 -3.72 -1.64
C PRO A 42 23.56 -3.34 -2.79
N TYR A 43 23.01 -3.11 -3.99
CA TYR A 43 23.79 -2.68 -5.16
C TYR A 43 24.27 -1.23 -5.00
N ILE A 44 23.35 -0.28 -4.75
CA ILE A 44 23.66 1.15 -4.68
C ILE A 44 24.68 1.46 -3.59
N ARG A 45 24.64 0.77 -2.44
CA ARG A 45 25.59 0.98 -1.33
C ARG A 45 27.06 0.79 -1.72
N LYS A 46 27.34 0.03 -2.77
CA LYS A 46 28.70 -0.24 -3.27
C LYS A 46 29.19 0.82 -4.27
N THR A 47 28.31 1.72 -4.71
CA THR A 47 28.63 2.74 -5.71
C THR A 47 29.21 4.01 -5.07
N PRO A 48 30.07 4.78 -5.77
CA PRO A 48 30.61 6.03 -5.25
C PRO A 48 29.54 7.14 -5.15
N PHE A 49 28.46 7.06 -5.93
CA PHE A 49 27.37 8.02 -5.98
C PHE A 49 26.12 7.58 -5.18
N LYS A 50 26.30 6.70 -4.18
CA LYS A 50 25.21 6.05 -3.43
C LYS A 50 24.16 7.01 -2.88
N ASP A 51 24.56 8.16 -2.33
CA ASP A 51 23.65 9.10 -1.67
C ASP A 51 22.72 9.79 -2.68
N GLU A 52 23.27 10.13 -3.85
CA GLU A 52 22.50 10.69 -4.96
C GLU A 52 21.57 9.64 -5.59
N ALA A 53 22.06 8.42 -5.82
CA ALA A 53 21.26 7.33 -6.35
C ALA A 53 20.07 7.00 -5.43
N PHE A 54 20.28 6.90 -4.12
CA PHE A 54 19.21 6.68 -3.16
C PHE A 54 18.17 7.81 -3.17
N GLN A 55 18.60 9.07 -3.27
CA GLN A 55 17.66 10.20 -3.34
C GLN A 55 16.85 10.19 -4.63
N ASN A 56 17.49 9.98 -5.77
CA ASN A 56 16.81 10.02 -7.07
C ASN A 56 15.83 8.86 -7.22
N ILE A 57 16.24 7.63 -6.86
CA ILE A 57 15.37 6.46 -6.91
C ILE A 57 14.27 6.57 -5.85
N GLY A 58 14.64 6.96 -4.63
CA GLY A 58 13.69 7.18 -3.53
C GLY A 58 12.60 8.17 -3.92
N LYS A 59 12.97 9.36 -4.43
CA LYS A 59 12.01 10.38 -4.86
C LYS A 59 11.08 9.89 -5.97
N ARG A 60 11.61 9.16 -6.97
CA ARG A 60 10.78 8.56 -8.03
C ARG A 60 9.81 7.53 -7.46
N PHE A 61 10.28 6.67 -6.57
CA PHE A 61 9.44 5.67 -5.91
C PHE A 61 8.38 6.30 -5.01
N SER A 62 8.71 7.33 -4.23
CA SER A 62 7.77 8.08 -3.38
C SER A 62 6.69 8.76 -4.22
N ASN A 63 7.04 9.36 -5.36
CA ASN A 63 6.03 9.97 -6.24
C ASN A 63 5.04 8.94 -6.77
N ILE A 64 5.51 7.79 -7.27
CA ILE A 64 4.62 6.77 -7.84
C ILE A 64 3.87 6.02 -6.74
N GLY A 65 4.58 5.57 -5.71
CA GLY A 65 4.04 4.77 -4.63
C GLY A 65 3.14 5.56 -3.68
N THR A 66 3.62 6.69 -3.18
CA THR A 66 2.95 7.44 -2.10
C THR A 66 1.95 8.44 -2.63
N LEU A 67 2.25 9.21 -3.68
CA LEU A 67 1.29 10.20 -4.22
C LEU A 67 0.22 9.57 -5.10
N ILE A 68 0.54 8.52 -5.86
CA ILE A 68 -0.42 7.89 -6.79
C ILE A 68 -0.92 6.57 -6.20
N GLY A 69 -0.01 5.72 -5.72
CA GLY A 69 -0.35 4.38 -5.26
C GLY A 69 -1.23 4.36 -4.02
N LEU A 70 -0.88 5.09 -2.95
CA LEU A 70 -1.69 5.09 -1.71
C LEU A 70 -3.11 5.62 -1.94
N PRO A 71 -3.35 6.75 -2.62
CA PRO A 71 -4.72 7.17 -2.94
C PRO A 71 -5.47 6.15 -3.80
N THR A 72 -4.81 5.55 -4.80
CA THR A 72 -5.41 4.51 -5.63
C THR A 72 -5.81 3.30 -4.80
N LEU A 73 -4.94 2.84 -3.90
CA LEU A 73 -5.23 1.73 -2.97
C LEU A 73 -6.38 2.04 -2.03
N PHE A 74 -6.47 3.27 -1.53
CA PHE A 74 -7.57 3.70 -0.67
C PHE A 74 -8.91 3.70 -1.42
N ILE A 75 -8.96 4.37 -2.57
CA ILE A 75 -10.18 4.48 -3.38
C ILE A 75 -10.66 3.10 -3.84
N THR A 76 -9.76 2.31 -4.42
CA THR A 76 -10.11 0.94 -4.86
C THR A 76 -10.44 0.02 -3.68
N GLY A 77 -9.86 0.23 -2.50
CA GLY A 77 -10.22 -0.48 -1.28
C GLY A 77 -11.67 -0.21 -0.85
N LEU A 78 -12.10 1.04 -0.85
CA LEU A 78 -13.48 1.43 -0.55
C LEU A 78 -14.47 0.88 -1.59
N LEU A 79 -14.11 0.94 -2.88
CA LEU A 79 -14.92 0.37 -3.95
C LEU A 79 -15.08 -1.16 -3.81
N ASN A 80 -14.00 -1.88 -3.43
CA ASN A 80 -14.09 -3.31 -3.14
C ASN A 80 -15.03 -3.60 -1.97
N MET A 81 -15.03 -2.78 -0.91
CA MET A 81 -16.00 -2.93 0.19
C MET A 81 -17.44 -2.76 -0.30
N HIS A 82 -17.69 -1.75 -1.14
CA HIS A 82 -18.99 -1.49 -1.71
C HIS A 82 -19.49 -2.67 -2.56
N PHE A 83 -18.63 -3.22 -3.43
CA PHE A 83 -18.98 -4.35 -4.29
C PHE A 83 -19.16 -5.68 -3.56
N LEU A 84 -18.57 -5.82 -2.37
CA LEU A 84 -18.80 -6.95 -1.47
C LEU A 84 -20.02 -6.73 -0.56
N SER A 85 -20.78 -5.65 -0.76
CA SER A 85 -21.95 -5.28 0.07
C SER A 85 -21.62 -5.16 1.56
N VAL A 86 -20.37 -4.78 1.88
CA VAL A 86 -19.91 -4.56 3.25
C VAL A 86 -20.24 -3.12 3.64
N PRO A 87 -21.06 -2.87 4.67
CA PRO A 87 -21.45 -1.51 5.02
C PRO A 87 -20.26 -0.76 5.61
N TYR A 88 -20.14 0.54 5.30
CA TYR A 88 -19.05 1.37 5.81
C TYR A 88 -19.08 1.53 7.34
N SER A 89 -20.25 1.35 7.97
CA SER A 89 -20.40 1.34 9.43
C SER A 89 -19.59 0.21 10.09
N SER A 90 -19.31 -0.89 9.37
CA SER A 90 -18.45 -1.98 9.83
C SER A 90 -17.02 -1.55 10.15
N LEU A 91 -16.59 -0.37 9.68
CA LEU A 91 -15.29 0.22 10.03
C LEU A 91 -15.25 0.75 11.47
N LEU A 92 -16.40 1.08 12.06
CA LEU A 92 -16.53 1.55 13.45
C LEU A 92 -17.15 0.48 14.35
N HIS A 93 -18.10 -0.27 13.82
CA HIS A 93 -18.88 -1.26 14.55
C HIS A 93 -18.85 -2.62 13.82
N PRO A 94 -17.75 -3.38 13.92
CA PRO A 94 -17.64 -4.66 13.24
C PRO A 94 -18.41 -5.76 13.97
N GLU A 95 -19.29 -6.45 13.25
CA GLU A 95 -20.18 -7.50 13.78
C GLU A 95 -19.67 -8.91 13.52
N SER A 96 -18.81 -9.10 12.52
CA SER A 96 -18.26 -10.41 12.14
C SER A 96 -16.73 -10.46 12.21
N VAL A 97 -16.15 -11.67 12.18
CA VAL A 97 -14.69 -11.87 12.11
C VAL A 97 -14.11 -11.19 10.88
N TYR A 98 -14.77 -11.33 9.73
CA TYR A 98 -14.44 -10.64 8.49
C TYR A 98 -14.36 -9.11 8.69
N GLN A 99 -15.40 -8.51 9.29
CA GLN A 99 -15.47 -7.07 9.51
C GLN A 99 -14.39 -6.59 10.48
N LYS A 100 -14.07 -7.37 11.54
CA LYS A 100 -12.96 -7.07 12.46
C LYS A 100 -11.61 -7.10 11.75
N THR A 101 -11.34 -8.13 10.93
CA THR A 101 -10.11 -8.21 10.14
C THR A 101 -10.00 -7.01 9.17
N LEU A 102 -11.10 -6.63 8.54
CA LEU A 102 -11.16 -5.49 7.62
C LEU A 102 -10.88 -4.17 8.35
N GLN A 103 -11.48 -3.96 9.53
CA GLN A 103 -11.23 -2.78 10.36
C GLN A 103 -9.74 -2.65 10.72
N ILE A 104 -9.10 -3.73 11.20
CA ILE A 104 -7.67 -3.73 11.52
C ILE A 104 -6.82 -3.42 10.28
N LYS A 105 -7.17 -3.98 9.12
CA LYS A 105 -6.50 -3.70 7.85
C LYS A 105 -6.56 -2.22 7.48
N ILE A 106 -7.73 -1.59 7.63
CA ILE A 106 -7.92 -0.16 7.31
C ILE A 106 -7.17 0.74 8.30
N HIS A 107 -7.19 0.46 9.60
CA HIS A 107 -6.39 1.23 10.56
C HIS A 107 -4.88 1.11 10.29
N THR A 108 -4.43 -0.10 9.95
CA THR A 108 -3.04 -0.34 9.57
C THR A 108 -2.68 0.43 8.30
N PHE A 109 -3.60 0.51 7.34
CA PHE A 109 -3.43 1.32 6.12
C PHE A 109 -3.25 2.81 6.45
N PHE A 110 -4.08 3.38 7.34
CA PHE A 110 -3.91 4.77 7.75
C PHE A 110 -2.57 5.01 8.46
N LEU A 111 -2.14 4.10 9.34
CA LEU A 111 -0.84 4.19 10.00
C LEU A 111 0.31 4.18 8.97
N ILE A 112 0.22 3.30 7.97
CA ILE A 112 1.14 3.23 6.85
C ILE A 112 1.18 4.54 6.07
N VAL A 113 0.03 5.15 5.76
CA VAL A 113 -0.03 6.42 5.03
C VAL A 113 0.71 7.51 5.80
N LEU A 114 0.47 7.62 7.10
CA LEU A 114 1.17 8.58 7.97
C LEU A 114 2.68 8.35 7.96
N ILE A 115 3.12 7.11 8.15
CA ILE A 115 4.54 6.73 8.12
C ILE A 115 5.16 7.04 6.75
N SER A 116 4.45 6.72 5.66
CA SER A 116 4.92 6.94 4.29
C SER A 116 5.12 8.42 3.99
N ILE A 117 4.15 9.27 4.35
CA ILE A 117 4.25 10.72 4.15
C ILE A 117 5.43 11.29 4.96
N LEU A 118 5.57 10.90 6.22
CA LEU A 118 6.68 11.33 7.06
C LEU A 118 8.02 10.86 6.50
N HIS A 119 8.12 9.59 6.11
CA HIS A 119 9.32 9.00 5.51
C HIS A 119 9.72 9.74 4.23
N ASP A 120 8.79 9.88 3.28
CA ASP A 120 9.06 10.32 1.92
C ASP A 120 9.25 11.83 1.80
N PHE A 121 8.42 12.62 2.47
CA PHE A 121 8.40 14.07 2.27
C PHE A 121 9.08 14.85 3.39
N TYR A 122 9.17 14.30 4.59
CA TYR A 122 9.76 15.00 5.73
C TYR A 122 11.18 14.51 6.06
N PHE A 123 11.37 13.20 6.26
CA PHE A 123 12.63 12.64 6.71
C PHE A 123 13.63 12.40 5.57
N SER A 124 13.16 11.91 4.42
CA SER A 124 14.02 11.62 3.26
C SER A 124 14.81 12.85 2.76
N PRO A 125 14.23 14.05 2.57
CA PRO A 125 15.02 15.23 2.17
C PRO A 125 16.06 15.65 3.22
N LYS A 126 15.74 15.48 4.51
CA LYS A 126 16.64 15.83 5.63
C LYS A 126 17.75 14.81 5.84
N ALA A 127 17.61 13.59 5.33
CA ALA A 127 18.61 12.53 5.45
C ALA A 127 19.94 12.87 4.76
N LYS A 128 19.92 13.71 3.72
CA LYS A 128 21.13 14.15 2.99
C LYS A 128 22.17 14.79 3.90
N ASN A 129 21.70 15.62 4.83
CA ASN A 129 22.55 16.51 5.61
C ASN A 129 22.75 16.02 7.06
N SER A 130 22.17 14.87 7.43
CA SER A 130 22.21 14.39 8.81
C SER A 130 22.14 12.88 8.92
N LYS A 131 23.18 12.28 9.52
CA LYS A 131 23.21 10.85 9.85
C LYS A 131 22.04 10.42 10.76
N LYS A 132 21.57 11.32 11.63
CA LYS A 132 20.40 11.06 12.50
C LYS A 132 19.13 10.87 11.66
N TYR A 133 18.83 11.80 10.76
CA TYR A 133 17.66 11.72 9.89
C TYR A 133 17.77 10.55 8.89
N ALA A 134 18.97 10.21 8.42
CA ALA A 134 19.19 9.02 7.61
C ALA A 134 18.85 7.73 8.35
N LYS A 135 19.22 7.60 9.63
CA LYS A 135 18.85 6.45 10.47
C LYS A 135 17.33 6.36 10.66
N ILE A 136 16.67 7.48 10.96
CA ILE A 136 15.21 7.54 11.13
C ILE A 136 14.49 7.15 9.84
N THR A 137 14.92 7.70 8.69
CA THR A 137 14.37 7.37 7.37
C THR A 137 14.46 5.87 7.11
N ARG A 138 15.62 5.24 7.36
CA ARG A 138 15.76 3.79 7.21
C ARG A 138 14.81 2.99 8.11
N ILE A 139 14.65 3.39 9.37
CA ILE A 139 13.75 2.71 10.31
C ILE A 139 12.30 2.83 9.84
N LEU A 140 11.87 4.03 9.44
CA LEU A 140 10.52 4.25 8.94
C LEU A 140 10.26 3.46 7.66
N GLY A 141 11.22 3.39 6.72
CA GLY A 141 11.09 2.57 5.52
C GLY A 141 10.92 1.08 5.81
N ILE A 142 11.69 0.54 6.77
CA ILE A 142 11.57 -0.87 7.20
C ILE A 142 10.23 -1.10 7.93
N LEU A 143 9.85 -0.21 8.84
CA LEU A 143 8.58 -0.29 9.54
C LEU A 143 7.41 -0.29 8.55
N ASN A 144 7.47 0.57 7.54
CA ASN A 144 6.46 0.64 6.49
C ASN A 144 6.37 -0.67 5.69
N LEU A 145 7.52 -1.27 5.33
CA LEU A 145 7.54 -2.58 4.67
C LEU A 145 6.90 -3.67 5.55
N ILE A 146 7.25 -3.73 6.84
CA ILE A 146 6.69 -4.74 7.77
C ILE A 146 5.17 -4.59 7.88
N LEU A 147 4.69 -3.36 8.09
CA LEU A 147 3.25 -3.08 8.16
C LEU A 147 2.55 -3.44 6.84
N SER A 148 3.20 -3.15 5.71
CA SER A 148 2.66 -3.47 4.37
C SER A 148 2.53 -4.97 4.15
N LEU A 149 3.53 -5.76 4.56
CA LEU A 149 3.43 -7.22 4.55
C LEU A 149 2.32 -7.70 5.50
N GLY A 150 2.15 -7.04 6.65
CA GLY A 150 1.01 -7.25 7.55
C GLY A 150 -0.33 -7.03 6.87
N ILE A 151 -0.49 -5.97 6.07
CA ILE A 151 -1.71 -5.74 5.28
C ILE A 151 -1.95 -6.85 4.26
N VAL A 152 -0.91 -7.31 3.57
CA VAL A 152 -1.02 -8.42 2.61
C VAL A 152 -1.45 -9.71 3.32
N PHE A 153 -0.91 -9.97 4.51
CA PHE A 153 -1.33 -11.08 5.36
C PHE A 153 -2.80 -10.96 5.77
N LEU A 154 -3.23 -9.79 6.28
CA LEU A 154 -4.64 -9.53 6.63
C LEU A 154 -5.56 -9.66 5.42
N ALA A 155 -5.14 -9.21 4.25
CA ALA A 155 -5.88 -9.37 3.00
C ALA A 155 -6.04 -10.84 2.61
N SER A 156 -5.01 -11.66 2.83
CA SER A 156 -5.06 -13.10 2.61
C SER A 156 -6.00 -13.77 3.63
N ALA A 157 -5.96 -13.36 4.89
CA ALA A 157 -6.87 -13.86 5.93
C ALA A 157 -8.34 -13.52 5.65
N LEU A 158 -8.63 -12.32 5.11
CA LEU A 158 -9.99 -11.93 4.72
C LEU A 158 -10.61 -12.91 3.72
N ARG A 159 -9.81 -13.50 2.82
CA ARG A 159 -10.30 -14.47 1.83
C ARG A 159 -10.85 -15.74 2.48
N TYR A 160 -10.30 -16.16 3.62
CA TYR A 160 -10.71 -17.39 4.32
C TYR A 160 -11.77 -17.15 5.39
N ASN A 161 -11.94 -15.89 5.81
CA ASN A 161 -12.91 -15.48 6.83
C ASN A 161 -14.24 -14.95 6.22
N MET A 162 -14.42 -15.03 4.89
CA MET A 162 -15.66 -14.67 4.20
C MET A 162 -16.78 -15.67 4.47
#